data_AF-A0A354PK27-F1
#
_entry.id   AF-A0A354PK27-F1
#
_cell.length_a   1.000
_cell.length_b   1.000
_cell.length_c   1.000
_cell.angle_alpha   90.00
_cell.angle_beta   90.00
_cell.angle_gamma   90.00
#
_symmetry.space_group_name_H-M   'P 1'
#
loop_
_entity.id
_entity.type
_entity.pdbx_description
1 polymer ?
#
loop_
_entity_poly.entity_id
_entity_poly.type
_entity_poly.pdbx_seq_one_letter_code
_entity_poly.pdbx_strand_id
1 'polypeptide(L)'
;MLFLPNSYRFDQNTVRIGGHNGFQTEPSYFLDGIGVLHYRQGVILQTLSNQFLAEEACGGVRSLFSSWAMVAIYGVGQGHRWWRILFNFGQAFAWVLLGNILRIVAVIVFADSAPWIAGGWGHDLLGIFAFGFILLMAGLTDAAVFGMVKNEFYLSTCSEAIAEIYRKEDIESISKLLFVPFPMIGRSRSRVLLGFILLAGISLRSAWVRSSFVPNGESKLTGVATAAYESVLPDTLAGFRLASFRHERRGSNYLWAQNSYHWEYSDDTLQATVSLDSPWDTWHNLNVCYSNVGWKTEPTFGIVSEINSVADIHPDPVSLGRFSHSELLMHRRLQWGAVFFSAIDSHGNPVAETKTSDPWSFQGMSMMLFSRLFDGLGLRDRHLHSITPERLPIETVQIFAKSNRPLSDDDRERFRRLFFEARREIVNWKRGNTLRLSQLVHVSN
;
A
#
# COMPACT_ATOMS: atom_id res chain seq x y z
N MET A 1 2.55 -24.56 -49.28
CA MET A 1 1.81 -25.69 -48.68
C MET A 1 2.56 -26.12 -47.42
N LEU A 2 2.22 -25.50 -46.29
CA LEU A 2 2.62 -25.92 -44.93
C LEU A 2 1.77 -25.09 -43.96
N PHE A 3 1.03 -25.81 -43.12
CA PHE A 3 -0.04 -25.32 -42.25
C PHE A 3 0.52 -24.54 -41.06
N LEU A 4 0.03 -23.32 -40.86
CA LEU A 4 0.07 -22.63 -39.56
C LEU A 4 -1.34 -22.72 -38.96
N PRO A 5 -1.51 -23.17 -37.71
CA PRO A 5 -2.82 -23.20 -37.08
C PRO A 5 -3.24 -21.77 -36.69
N ASN A 6 -4.31 -21.35 -37.35
CA ASN A 6 -5.02 -20.11 -37.17
C ASN A 6 -6.12 -20.34 -36.13
N SER A 7 -5.92 -19.92 -34.87
CA SER A 7 -7.02 -19.79 -33.90
C SER A 7 -6.64 -18.97 -32.67
N TYR A 8 -6.52 -17.64 -32.83
CA TYR A 8 -6.84 -16.70 -31.77
C TYR A 8 -8.09 -15.92 -32.18
N ARG A 9 -9.24 -16.62 -32.17
CA ARG A 9 -10.55 -15.95 -32.10
C ARG A 9 -10.75 -15.57 -30.64
N PHE A 10 -10.52 -14.31 -30.31
CA PHE A 10 -11.00 -13.75 -29.05
C PHE A 10 -12.53 -13.72 -29.10
N ASP A 11 -13.15 -14.59 -28.31
CA ASP A 11 -14.59 -14.58 -28.07
C ASP A 11 -14.92 -13.33 -27.24
N GLN A 12 -15.58 -12.35 -27.87
CA GLN A 12 -15.97 -11.09 -27.24
C GLN A 12 -17.08 -11.25 -26.19
N ASN A 13 -17.60 -12.47 -25.96
CA ASN A 13 -18.75 -12.70 -25.09
C ASN A 13 -18.43 -13.34 -23.72
N THR A 14 -17.15 -13.49 -23.33
CA THR A 14 -16.80 -14.24 -22.10
C THR A 14 -15.97 -13.48 -21.07
N VAL A 15 -16.28 -12.21 -20.78
CA VAL A 15 -15.69 -11.50 -19.62
C VAL A 15 -16.76 -10.76 -18.82
N ARG A 16 -17.71 -11.50 -18.23
CA ARG A 16 -18.40 -11.07 -17.00
C ARG A 16 -17.73 -11.76 -15.82
N ILE A 17 -16.63 -11.21 -15.34
CA ILE A 17 -15.91 -11.69 -14.16
C ILE A 17 -16.65 -11.22 -12.90
N GLY A 18 -17.58 -12.03 -12.43
CA GLY A 18 -18.20 -11.89 -11.11
C GLY A 18 -17.24 -12.28 -9.99
N GLY A 19 -16.67 -11.27 -9.33
CA GLY A 19 -16.04 -11.35 -8.02
C GLY A 19 -16.56 -10.19 -7.17
N HIS A 20 -17.53 -10.47 -6.30
CA HIS A 20 -18.19 -9.48 -5.45
C HIS A 20 -17.26 -8.96 -4.33
N ASN A 21 -16.43 -7.96 -4.65
CA ASN A 21 -15.88 -7.02 -3.68
C ASN A 21 -16.37 -5.62 -4.09
N GLY A 22 -17.49 -5.18 -3.51
CA GLY A 22 -18.31 -4.07 -4.01
C GLY A 22 -17.62 -2.70 -4.11
N PHE A 23 -16.49 -2.48 -3.42
CA PHE A 23 -15.78 -1.20 -3.46
C PHE A 23 -14.82 -1.05 -4.65
N GLN A 24 -14.52 -2.12 -5.39
CA GLN A 24 -13.50 -2.03 -6.44
C GLN A 24 -14.06 -2.16 -7.86
N THR A 25 -15.34 -2.47 -8.08
CA THR A 25 -15.90 -2.68 -9.43
C THR A 25 -16.26 -1.40 -10.17
N GLU A 26 -16.40 -0.27 -9.46
CA GLU A 26 -16.94 0.97 -10.03
C GLU A 26 -16.04 1.66 -11.09
N PRO A 27 -14.71 1.72 -10.94
CA PRO A 27 -13.85 2.36 -11.94
C PRO A 27 -13.90 1.65 -13.30
N SER A 28 -14.02 0.32 -13.30
CA SER A 28 -14.10 -0.47 -14.53
C SER A 28 -15.36 -0.15 -15.34
N TYR A 29 -16.52 -0.04 -14.68
CA TYR A 29 -17.76 0.33 -15.38
C TYR A 29 -17.69 1.73 -16.01
N PHE A 30 -17.03 2.67 -15.33
CA PHE A 30 -16.85 4.01 -15.89
C PHE A 30 -15.92 3.99 -17.12
N LEU A 31 -14.80 3.26 -17.04
CA LEU A 31 -13.86 3.09 -18.14
C LEU A 31 -14.49 2.40 -19.35
N ASP A 32 -15.33 1.39 -19.12
CA ASP A 32 -16.12 0.74 -20.17
C ASP A 32 -17.11 1.72 -20.80
N GLY A 33 -17.75 2.59 -19.99
CA GLY A 33 -18.68 3.61 -20.46
C GLY A 33 -18.05 4.67 -21.35
N ILE A 34 -16.76 5.00 -21.15
CA ILE A 34 -16.00 5.92 -22.00
C ILE A 34 -15.26 5.22 -23.15
N GLY A 35 -15.44 3.91 -23.33
CA GLY A 35 -14.87 3.14 -24.43
C GLY A 35 -13.38 2.83 -24.30
N VAL A 36 -12.81 2.90 -23.09
CA VAL A 36 -11.39 2.61 -22.86
C VAL A 36 -11.21 1.11 -22.59
N LEU A 37 -10.62 0.40 -23.55
CA LEU A 37 -10.31 -1.02 -23.42
C LEU A 37 -9.25 -1.23 -22.33
N HIS A 38 -9.61 -1.95 -21.27
CA HIS A 38 -8.72 -2.21 -20.14
C HIS A 38 -8.85 -3.66 -19.68
N TYR A 39 -7.75 -4.25 -19.19
CA TYR A 39 -7.76 -5.58 -18.57
C TYR A 39 -7.47 -5.46 -17.08
N ARG A 40 -8.31 -6.10 -16.26
CA ARG A 40 -8.17 -6.06 -14.81
C ARG A 40 -7.65 -7.38 -14.27
N GLN A 41 -6.46 -7.34 -13.67
CA GLN A 41 -5.85 -8.48 -13.00
C GLN A 41 -5.60 -8.17 -11.53
N GLY A 42 -6.62 -8.40 -10.70
CA GLY A 42 -6.57 -8.09 -9.27
C GLY A 42 -6.59 -6.58 -9.02
N VAL A 43 -5.51 -6.08 -8.40
CA VAL A 43 -5.27 -4.67 -8.06
C VAL A 43 -4.56 -3.91 -9.20
N ILE A 44 -4.12 -4.62 -10.25
CA ILE A 44 -3.44 -4.01 -11.39
C ILE A 44 -4.45 -3.77 -12.52
N LEU A 45 -4.51 -2.53 -12.99
CA LEU A 45 -5.20 -2.14 -14.22
C LEU A 45 -4.15 -2.09 -15.33
N GLN A 46 -4.24 -3.01 -16.28
CA GLN A 46 -3.31 -3.07 -17.39
C GLN A 46 -3.99 -2.52 -18.65
N THR A 47 -3.36 -1.50 -19.22
CA THR A 47 -3.65 -0.98 -20.57
C THR A 47 -2.72 -1.64 -21.58
N LEU A 48 -2.94 -1.44 -22.88
CA LEU A 48 -2.08 -2.01 -23.94
C LEU A 48 -0.62 -1.57 -23.81
N SER A 49 -0.38 -0.35 -23.30
CA SER A 49 0.94 0.29 -23.20
C SER A 49 1.51 0.29 -21.79
N ASN A 50 0.67 0.33 -20.74
CA ASN A 50 1.10 0.59 -19.35
C ASN A 50 0.37 -0.27 -18.31
N GLN A 51 1.09 -0.64 -17.23
CA GLN A 51 0.50 -1.26 -16.04
C GLN A 51 0.34 -0.21 -14.94
N PHE A 52 -0.89 0.00 -14.47
CA PHE A 52 -1.19 0.87 -13.35
C PHE A 52 -1.52 0.01 -12.13
N LEU A 53 -0.70 0.12 -11.09
CA LEU A 53 -1.00 -0.47 -9.80
C LEU A 53 -2.05 0.40 -9.11
N ALA A 54 -3.20 -0.19 -8.77
CA ALA A 54 -4.22 0.55 -8.03
C ALA A 54 -3.74 0.95 -6.62
N GLU A 55 -2.60 0.44 -6.13
CA GLU A 55 -1.99 0.92 -4.89
C GLU A 55 -1.53 2.39 -4.97
N GLU A 56 -1.05 2.87 -6.13
CA GLU A 56 -0.74 4.29 -6.34
C GLU A 56 -2.02 5.13 -6.52
N ALA A 57 -3.07 4.54 -7.08
CA ALA A 57 -4.39 5.15 -7.19
C ALA A 57 -5.16 5.21 -5.85
N CYS A 58 -4.83 4.34 -4.89
CA CYS A 58 -5.52 4.17 -3.61
C CYS A 58 -5.09 5.17 -2.51
N GLY A 59 -4.63 6.36 -2.90
CA GLY A 59 -4.60 7.53 -2.02
C GLY A 59 -5.98 7.90 -1.42
N GLY A 60 -7.05 7.21 -1.83
CA GLY A 60 -8.43 7.42 -1.40
C GLY A 60 -8.60 7.50 0.11
N VAL A 61 -8.02 6.58 0.90
CA VAL A 61 -8.14 6.60 2.36
C VAL A 61 -7.48 7.86 2.96
N ARG A 62 -6.30 8.26 2.45
CA ARG A 62 -5.64 9.49 2.89
C ARG A 62 -6.47 10.72 2.54
N SER A 63 -6.98 10.79 1.31
CA SER A 63 -7.84 11.89 0.86
C SER A 63 -9.15 11.98 1.66
N LEU A 64 -9.69 10.84 2.10
CA LEU A 64 -10.88 10.78 2.94
C LEU A 64 -10.64 11.43 4.30
N PHE A 65 -9.60 10.99 5.01
CA PHE A 65 -9.28 11.55 6.32
C PHE A 65 -8.93 13.03 6.23
N SER A 66 -8.20 13.46 5.20
CA SER A 66 -7.91 14.89 4.97
C SER A 66 -9.18 15.70 4.68
N SER A 67 -10.12 15.15 3.91
CA SER A 67 -11.38 15.83 3.58
C SER A 67 -12.29 15.92 4.79
N TRP A 68 -12.41 14.85 5.57
CA TRP A 68 -13.13 14.87 6.85
C TRP A 68 -12.52 15.88 7.81
N ALA A 69 -11.19 15.91 7.97
CA ALA A 69 -10.55 16.92 8.79
C ALA A 69 -10.93 18.34 8.37
N MET A 70 -10.91 18.64 7.05
CA MET A 70 -11.32 19.96 6.54
C MET A 70 -12.79 20.25 6.73
N VAL A 71 -13.66 19.27 6.57
CA VAL A 71 -15.10 19.43 6.83
C VAL A 71 -15.38 19.67 8.31
N ALA A 72 -14.64 19.02 9.21
CA ALA A 72 -14.71 19.27 10.64
C ALA A 72 -14.24 20.69 10.98
N ILE A 73 -13.09 21.11 10.42
CA ILE A 73 -12.55 22.48 10.53
C ILE A 73 -13.61 23.49 10.09
N TYR A 74 -14.14 23.30 8.89
CA TYR A 74 -15.13 24.18 8.30
C TYR A 74 -16.41 24.23 9.14
N GLY A 75 -16.94 23.09 9.56
CA GLY A 75 -18.14 23.00 10.37
C GLY A 75 -17.99 23.68 11.73
N VAL A 76 -16.89 23.43 12.44
CA VAL A 76 -16.61 24.09 13.73
C VAL A 76 -16.36 25.59 13.53
N GLY A 77 -15.61 25.97 12.49
CA GLY A 77 -15.33 27.36 12.15
C GLY A 77 -16.58 28.19 11.87
N GLN A 78 -17.54 27.61 11.14
CA GLN A 78 -18.83 28.23 10.86
C GLN A 78 -19.81 28.17 12.04
N GLY A 79 -19.48 27.44 13.12
CA GLY A 79 -20.38 27.24 14.26
C GLY A 79 -21.58 26.35 13.93
N HIS A 80 -21.40 25.39 13.01
CA HIS A 80 -22.43 24.42 12.69
C HIS A 80 -22.77 23.54 13.90
N ARG A 81 -24.04 23.18 14.02
CA ARG A 81 -24.50 22.19 15.01
C ARG A 81 -23.88 20.83 14.70
N TRP A 82 -23.64 20.02 15.73
CA TRP A 82 -22.96 18.72 15.60
C TRP A 82 -23.61 17.79 14.56
N TRP A 83 -24.95 17.79 14.43
CA TRP A 83 -25.65 16.95 13.44
C TRP A 83 -25.36 17.39 12.00
N ARG A 84 -25.16 18.69 11.75
CA ARG A 84 -24.79 19.21 10.42
C ARG A 84 -23.35 18.84 10.09
N ILE A 85 -22.47 18.83 11.08
CA ILE A 85 -21.09 18.33 10.91
C ILE A 85 -21.12 16.84 10.56
N LEU A 86 -21.94 16.04 11.25
CA LEU A 86 -22.09 14.61 10.96
C LEU A 86 -22.66 14.35 9.55
N PHE A 87 -23.66 15.13 9.15
CA PHE A 87 -24.18 15.11 7.77
C PHE A 87 -23.06 15.45 6.76
N ASN A 88 -22.27 16.48 7.04
CA ASN A 88 -21.16 16.88 6.18
C ASN A 88 -20.05 15.81 6.10
N PHE A 89 -19.80 15.04 7.16
CA PHE A 89 -18.92 13.88 7.06
C PHE A 89 -19.47 12.81 6.11
N GLY A 90 -20.77 12.52 6.21
CA GLY A 90 -21.44 11.56 5.34
C GLY A 90 -21.38 11.96 3.86
N GLN A 91 -21.74 13.21 3.53
CA GLN A 91 -21.66 13.66 2.14
C GLN A 91 -20.20 13.82 1.64
N ALA A 92 -19.26 14.22 2.49
CA ALA A 92 -17.86 14.29 2.12
C ALA A 92 -17.29 12.92 1.73
N PHE A 93 -17.72 11.84 2.40
CA PHE A 93 -17.36 10.48 1.99
C PHE A 93 -17.79 10.18 0.54
N ALA A 94 -19.02 10.54 0.17
CA ALA A 94 -19.53 10.35 -1.19
C ALA A 94 -18.72 11.17 -2.23
N TRP A 95 -18.43 12.44 -1.92
CA TRP A 95 -17.62 13.27 -2.80
C TRP A 95 -16.17 12.79 -2.93
N VAL A 96 -15.57 12.29 -1.85
CA VAL A 96 -14.23 11.69 -1.86
C VAL A 96 -14.19 10.48 -2.80
N LEU A 97 -15.19 9.60 -2.73
CA LEU A 97 -15.28 8.45 -3.62
C LEU A 97 -15.33 8.92 -5.08
N LEU A 98 -16.22 9.86 -5.41
CA LEU A 98 -16.36 10.39 -6.76
C LEU A 98 -15.09 11.11 -7.24
N GLY A 99 -14.48 11.97 -6.42
CA GLY A 99 -13.26 12.69 -6.75
C GLY A 99 -12.09 11.75 -7.02
N ASN A 100 -11.98 10.65 -6.27
CA ASN A 100 -10.98 9.63 -6.53
C ASN A 100 -11.25 8.84 -7.81
N ILE A 101 -12.51 8.51 -8.12
CA ILE A 101 -12.88 7.89 -9.40
C ILE A 101 -12.47 8.81 -10.56
N LEU A 102 -12.86 10.09 -10.51
CA LEU A 102 -12.52 11.08 -11.54
C LEU A 102 -10.99 11.22 -11.70
N ARG A 103 -10.25 11.22 -10.59
CA ARG A 103 -8.78 11.25 -10.61
C ARG A 103 -8.20 10.05 -11.34
N ILE A 104 -8.65 8.84 -11.02
CA ILE A 104 -8.17 7.60 -11.67
C ILE A 104 -8.48 7.62 -13.17
N VAL A 105 -9.70 8.00 -13.52
CA VAL A 105 -10.13 8.13 -14.92
C VAL A 105 -9.25 9.14 -15.66
N ALA A 106 -8.99 10.30 -15.07
CA ALA A 106 -8.11 11.30 -15.67
C ALA A 106 -6.69 10.77 -15.88
N VAL A 107 -6.10 10.06 -14.90
CA VAL A 107 -4.78 9.43 -15.07
C VAL A 107 -4.80 8.46 -16.26
N ILE A 108 -5.82 7.61 -16.38
CA ILE A 108 -5.89 6.60 -17.44
C ILE A 108 -6.10 7.25 -18.81
N VAL A 109 -7.04 8.19 -18.92
CA VAL A 109 -7.34 8.89 -20.19
C VAL A 109 -6.15 9.69 -20.69
N PHE A 110 -5.44 10.37 -19.78
CA PHE A 110 -4.30 11.20 -20.15
C PHE A 110 -2.97 10.45 -20.20
N ALA A 111 -2.89 9.18 -19.78
CA ALA A 111 -1.65 8.42 -19.69
C ALA A 111 -0.85 8.42 -21.01
N ASP A 112 -1.51 8.21 -22.14
CA ASP A 112 -0.84 8.14 -23.44
C ASP A 112 -0.44 9.52 -23.99
N SER A 113 -1.25 10.56 -23.72
CA SER A 113 -1.01 11.92 -24.23
C SER A 113 -0.08 12.77 -23.35
N ALA A 114 -0.06 12.49 -22.06
CA ALA A 114 0.65 13.27 -21.04
C ALA A 114 1.19 12.33 -19.96
N PRO A 115 2.27 11.57 -20.23
CA PRO A 115 2.83 10.60 -19.28
C PRO A 115 3.21 11.19 -17.92
N TRP A 116 3.53 12.49 -17.89
CA TRP A 116 3.84 13.24 -16.68
C TRP A 116 2.63 13.42 -15.72
N ILE A 117 1.39 13.15 -16.16
CA ILE A 117 0.20 13.14 -15.30
C ILE A 117 0.10 11.83 -14.52
N ALA A 118 0.58 10.73 -15.09
CA ALA A 118 0.52 9.42 -14.45
C ALA A 118 1.53 9.26 -13.30
N GLY A 119 2.66 9.98 -13.34
CA GLY A 119 3.68 9.92 -12.29
C GLY A 119 4.31 11.28 -11.95
N GLY A 120 5.05 11.34 -10.85
CA GLY A 120 5.73 12.56 -10.41
C GLY A 120 4.79 13.71 -10.05
N TRP A 121 5.20 14.95 -10.34
CA TRP A 121 4.48 16.15 -9.89
C TRP A 121 3.10 16.34 -10.54
N GLY A 122 2.87 15.81 -11.75
CA GLY A 122 1.57 15.91 -12.41
C GLY A 122 0.50 15.08 -11.70
N HIS A 123 0.88 13.89 -11.21
CA HIS A 123 0.01 13.05 -10.40
C HIS A 123 -0.37 13.73 -9.06
N ASP A 124 0.59 14.45 -8.46
CA ASP A 124 0.39 15.23 -7.24
C ASP A 124 -0.54 16.42 -7.48
N LEU A 125 -0.31 17.16 -8.57
CA LEU A 125 -1.15 18.30 -8.96
C LEU A 125 -2.59 17.86 -9.24
N LEU A 126 -2.79 16.74 -9.94
CA LEU A 126 -4.10 16.16 -10.17
C LEU A 126 -4.78 15.74 -8.85
N GLY A 127 -4.00 15.25 -7.89
CA GLY A 127 -4.47 14.96 -6.53
C GLY A 127 -4.96 16.22 -5.81
N ILE A 128 -4.23 17.34 -5.92
CA ILE A 128 -4.64 18.64 -5.35
C ILE A 128 -5.94 19.13 -5.99
N PHE A 129 -6.07 19.04 -7.32
CA PHE A 129 -7.30 19.40 -8.01
C PHE A 129 -8.49 18.55 -7.58
N ALA A 130 -8.31 17.22 -7.50
CA ALA A 130 -9.36 16.32 -7.02
C ALA A 130 -9.76 16.65 -5.57
N PHE A 131 -8.81 16.94 -4.70
CA PHE A 131 -9.07 17.35 -3.31
C PHE A 131 -9.82 18.68 -3.23
N GLY A 132 -9.41 19.68 -4.02
CA GLY A 132 -10.11 20.96 -4.12
C GLY A 132 -11.55 20.80 -4.62
N PHE A 133 -11.75 19.95 -5.63
CA PHE A 133 -13.08 19.58 -6.13
C PHE A 133 -13.94 18.97 -5.03
N ILE A 134 -13.42 18.00 -4.26
CA ILE A 134 -14.13 17.36 -3.15
C ILE A 134 -14.61 18.41 -2.12
N LEU A 135 -13.71 19.30 -1.69
CA LEU A 135 -14.06 20.32 -0.69
C LEU A 135 -15.08 21.33 -1.22
N LEU A 136 -14.93 21.74 -2.49
CA LEU A 136 -15.87 22.63 -3.16
C LEU A 136 -17.27 22.00 -3.21
N MET A 137 -17.37 20.74 -3.66
CA MET A 137 -18.67 20.05 -3.77
C MET A 137 -19.31 19.79 -2.41
N ALA A 138 -18.51 19.46 -1.38
CA ALA A 138 -19.01 19.31 -0.01
C ALA A 138 -19.53 20.64 0.55
N GLY A 139 -18.84 21.75 0.29
CA GLY A 139 -19.26 23.10 0.68
C GLY A 139 -20.53 23.56 -0.04
N LEU A 140 -20.60 23.34 -1.36
CA LEU A 140 -21.78 23.67 -2.17
C LEU A 140 -23.02 22.88 -1.73
N THR A 141 -22.86 21.58 -1.50
CA THR A 141 -23.95 20.73 -1.02
C THR A 141 -24.41 21.13 0.38
N ASP A 142 -23.50 21.46 1.29
CA ASP A 142 -23.83 21.97 2.62
C ASP A 142 -24.63 23.29 2.54
N ALA A 143 -24.22 24.22 1.67
CA ALA A 143 -24.92 25.47 1.45
C ALA A 143 -26.31 25.27 0.84
N ALA A 144 -26.43 24.38 -0.16
CA ALA A 144 -27.69 24.09 -0.84
C ALA A 144 -28.71 23.43 0.10
N VAL A 145 -28.32 22.37 0.81
CA VAL A 145 -29.19 21.64 1.75
C VAL A 145 -29.67 22.58 2.85
N PHE A 146 -28.78 23.39 3.43
CA PHE A 146 -29.19 24.31 4.48
C PHE A 146 -30.03 25.49 3.97
N GLY A 147 -29.77 25.97 2.75
CA GLY A 147 -30.61 26.94 2.08
C GLY A 147 -32.05 26.44 1.91
N MET A 148 -32.21 25.17 1.50
CA MET A 148 -33.51 24.52 1.38
C MET A 148 -34.21 24.39 2.74
N VAL A 149 -33.52 23.87 3.77
CA VAL A 149 -34.08 23.72 5.13
C VAL A 149 -34.50 25.05 5.72
N LYS A 150 -33.71 26.12 5.51
CA LYS A 150 -34.05 27.46 6.01
C LYS A 150 -35.31 28.00 5.32
N ASN A 151 -35.42 27.87 4.00
CA ASN A 151 -36.58 28.34 3.25
C ASN A 151 -37.86 27.61 3.67
N GLU A 152 -37.81 26.30 3.87
CA GLU A 152 -38.97 25.50 4.27
C GLU A 152 -39.43 25.83 5.70
N PHE A 153 -38.49 25.97 6.64
CA PHE A 153 -38.83 26.34 8.03
C PHE A 153 -39.32 27.79 8.15
N TYR A 154 -38.77 28.72 7.37
CA TYR A 154 -39.25 30.09 7.31
C TYR A 154 -40.65 30.18 6.71
N LEU A 155 -40.92 29.48 5.60
CA LEU A 155 -42.25 29.46 4.97
C LEU A 155 -43.31 28.83 5.87
N SER A 156 -42.97 27.77 6.62
CA SER A 156 -43.90 27.15 7.57
C SER A 156 -44.22 28.03 8.80
N THR A 157 -43.33 28.92 9.21
CA THR A 157 -43.51 29.72 10.44
C THR A 157 -44.04 31.14 10.15
N CYS A 158 -43.84 31.63 8.92
CA CYS A 158 -44.10 33.03 8.55
C CYS A 158 -45.29 33.22 7.60
N SER A 159 -46.11 32.18 7.38
CA SER A 159 -47.17 32.14 6.36
C SER A 159 -48.27 33.19 6.50
N GLU A 160 -48.40 33.93 7.61
CA GLU A 160 -49.40 35.01 7.71
C GLU A 160 -48.84 36.37 8.14
N ALA A 161 -47.83 36.45 9.01
CA ALA A 161 -47.44 37.73 9.61
C ALA A 161 -46.28 38.50 8.92
N ILE A 162 -45.43 37.84 8.12
CA ILE A 162 -44.19 38.46 7.57
C ILE A 162 -44.29 38.74 6.06
N ALA A 163 -45.21 38.10 5.34
CA ALA A 163 -45.46 38.36 3.92
C ALA A 163 -45.83 39.84 3.64
N GLU A 164 -46.37 40.54 4.65
CA GLU A 164 -46.73 41.96 4.56
C GLU A 164 -45.53 42.91 4.77
N ILE A 165 -44.47 42.47 5.47
CA ILE A 165 -43.27 43.29 5.74
C ILE A 165 -42.23 43.15 4.60
N TYR A 166 -42.10 41.97 3.98
CA TYR A 166 -41.07 41.70 2.98
C TYR A 166 -41.36 42.21 1.56
N ARG A 167 -42.55 42.79 1.30
CA ARG A 167 -42.91 43.32 -0.03
C ARG A 167 -42.25 44.67 -0.35
N LYS A 168 -41.50 45.29 0.58
CA LYS A 168 -41.10 46.69 0.44
C LYS A 168 -39.60 47.03 0.52
N GLU A 169 -38.71 46.11 0.87
CA GLU A 169 -37.26 46.46 0.97
C GLU A 169 -36.34 45.48 0.22
N ASP A 170 -35.79 46.00 -0.89
CA ASP A 170 -34.45 45.79 -1.47
C ASP A 170 -33.92 44.39 -1.77
N ILE A 171 -34.19 43.98 -3.01
CA ILE A 171 -33.44 42.98 -3.80
C ILE A 171 -31.95 43.37 -3.95
N GLU A 172 -31.59 44.65 -3.79
CA GLU A 172 -30.21 45.13 -3.88
C GLU A 172 -29.32 44.68 -2.70
N SER A 173 -29.92 44.37 -1.54
CA SER A 173 -29.21 43.91 -0.34
C SER A 173 -28.75 42.44 -0.42
N ILE A 174 -29.40 41.63 -1.25
CA ILE A 174 -29.13 40.19 -1.39
C ILE A 174 -27.79 39.94 -2.11
N SER A 175 -27.39 40.85 -3.01
CA SER A 175 -26.09 40.78 -3.70
C SER A 175 -24.89 41.02 -2.77
N LYS A 176 -25.06 41.83 -1.71
CA LYS A 176 -24.05 42.03 -0.66
C LYS A 176 -23.95 40.85 0.32
N LEU A 177 -24.97 39.98 0.36
CA LEU A 177 -24.97 38.77 1.20
C LEU A 177 -24.12 37.63 0.59
N LEU A 178 -23.82 37.68 -0.71
CA LEU A 178 -22.96 36.71 -1.40
C LEU A 178 -21.46 37.02 -1.25
N PHE A 179 -21.11 38.27 -0.95
CA PHE A 179 -19.78 38.66 -0.47
C PHE A 179 -19.81 38.77 1.06
N VAL A 180 -19.75 37.63 1.76
CA VAL A 180 -19.51 37.65 3.22
C VAL A 180 -18.00 37.76 3.44
N PRO A 181 -17.43 38.94 3.76
CA PRO A 181 -16.07 38.99 4.27
C PRO A 181 -16.05 38.15 5.55
N PHE A 182 -15.12 37.20 5.64
CA PHE A 182 -14.98 36.30 6.78
C PHE A 182 -15.18 37.06 8.11
N PRO A 183 -16.25 36.80 8.88
CA PRO A 183 -16.55 37.58 10.07
C PRO A 183 -15.41 37.45 11.08
N MET A 184 -15.01 38.58 11.67
CA MET A 184 -13.92 38.66 12.66
C MET A 184 -14.00 37.53 13.69
N ILE A 185 -12.88 36.84 13.85
CA ILE A 185 -12.69 35.60 14.61
C ILE A 185 -13.01 35.85 16.10
N GLY A 186 -14.16 35.35 16.58
CA GLY A 186 -14.49 35.35 18.01
C GLY A 186 -13.53 34.49 18.86
N ARG A 187 -13.43 34.77 20.16
CA ARG A 187 -12.51 34.09 21.12
C ARG A 187 -12.58 32.56 21.15
N SER A 188 -13.70 31.95 20.76
CA SER A 188 -13.81 30.48 20.64
C SER A 188 -13.15 29.96 19.37
N ARG A 189 -13.21 30.72 18.27
CA ARG A 189 -12.63 30.37 16.97
C ARG A 189 -11.10 30.46 16.97
N SER A 190 -10.51 31.35 17.78
CA SER A 190 -9.05 31.45 17.92
C SER A 190 -8.43 30.21 18.59
N ARG A 191 -9.13 29.56 19.54
CA ARG A 191 -8.66 28.31 20.16
C ARG A 191 -8.66 27.15 19.18
N VAL A 192 -9.69 27.07 18.34
CA VAL A 192 -9.79 26.07 17.28
C VAL A 192 -8.67 26.26 16.25
N LEU A 193 -8.44 27.50 15.81
CA LEU A 193 -7.34 27.83 14.90
C LEU A 193 -5.97 27.49 15.50
N LEU A 194 -5.74 27.79 16.79
CA LEU A 194 -4.50 27.43 17.48
C LEU A 194 -4.28 25.91 17.53
N GLY A 195 -5.35 25.15 17.81
CA GLY A 195 -5.31 23.69 17.74
C GLY A 195 -4.91 23.16 16.36
N PHE A 196 -5.40 23.78 15.29
CA PHE A 196 -5.02 23.43 13.92
C PHE A 196 -3.59 23.82 13.57
N ILE A 197 -3.11 24.97 14.00
CA ILE A 197 -1.71 25.37 13.81
C ILE A 197 -0.78 24.36 14.50
N LEU A 198 -1.13 23.91 15.71
CA LEU A 198 -0.39 22.85 16.42
C LEU A 198 -0.41 21.52 15.66
N LEU A 199 -1.59 21.07 15.20
CA LEU A 199 -1.73 19.84 14.40
C LEU A 199 -0.97 19.90 13.06
N ALA A 200 -1.01 21.05 12.38
CA ALA A 200 -0.28 21.29 11.15
C ALA A 200 1.23 21.32 11.41
N GLY A 201 1.67 21.96 12.50
CA GLY A 201 3.06 21.97 12.93
C GLY A 201 3.59 20.57 13.27
N ILE A 202 2.80 19.76 13.98
CA ILE A 202 3.11 18.35 14.25
C ILE A 202 3.20 17.57 12.94
N SER A 203 2.23 17.72 12.04
CA SER A 203 2.19 17.01 10.75
C SER A 203 3.38 17.38 9.87
N LEU A 204 3.72 18.67 9.79
CA LEU A 204 4.86 19.18 9.04
C LEU A 204 6.18 18.71 9.65
N ARG A 205 6.29 18.72 10.98
CA ARG A 205 7.45 18.17 11.69
C ARG A 205 7.59 16.68 11.42
N SER A 206 6.51 15.90 11.50
CA SER A 206 6.53 14.46 11.21
C SER A 206 6.89 14.18 9.74
N ALA A 207 6.40 14.98 8.80
CA ALA A 207 6.79 14.89 7.39
C ALA A 207 8.27 15.26 7.18
N TRP A 208 8.76 16.28 7.89
CA TRP A 208 10.17 16.67 7.86
C TRP A 208 11.08 15.62 8.49
N VAL A 209 10.69 15.05 9.64
CA VAL A 209 11.35 13.86 10.24
C VAL A 209 11.44 12.77 9.19
N ARG A 210 10.31 12.36 8.58
CA ARG A 210 10.30 11.28 7.59
C ARG A 210 11.20 11.59 6.39
N SER A 211 11.09 12.77 5.80
CA SER A 211 11.95 13.14 4.64
C SER A 211 13.43 13.24 5.01
N SER A 212 13.75 13.60 6.26
CA SER A 212 15.14 13.60 6.76
C SER A 212 15.65 12.19 7.10
N PHE A 213 14.74 11.26 7.41
CA PHE A 213 15.05 9.87 7.77
C PHE A 213 14.89 8.87 6.64
N VAL A 214 14.24 9.21 5.52
CA VAL A 214 14.48 8.55 4.24
C VAL A 214 15.88 9.02 3.87
N PRO A 215 16.93 8.25 4.17
CA PRO A 215 18.26 8.72 3.88
C PRO A 215 18.29 8.87 2.36
N ASN A 216 18.79 10.00 1.86
CA ASN A 216 19.28 10.08 0.48
C ASN A 216 20.39 9.05 0.20
N GLY A 217 20.73 8.20 1.17
CA GLY A 217 21.19 6.87 0.89
C GLY A 217 20.13 6.10 0.08
N GLU A 218 20.16 6.25 -1.24
CA GLU A 218 20.43 5.05 -2.04
C GLU A 218 21.38 4.22 -1.21
N SER A 219 20.84 3.18 -0.55
CA SER A 219 21.58 2.42 0.44
C SER A 219 22.92 2.09 -0.21
N LYS A 220 24.06 2.28 0.45
CA LYS A 220 25.37 1.88 -0.13
C LYS A 220 25.37 0.40 -0.60
N LEU A 221 24.33 -0.37 -0.28
CA LEU A 221 23.98 -1.68 -0.81
C LEU A 221 23.53 -1.71 -2.29
N THR A 222 23.10 -0.61 -2.92
CA THR A 222 22.90 -0.54 -4.39
C THR A 222 24.21 -0.71 -5.16
N GLY A 223 25.37 -0.60 -4.48
CA GLY A 223 26.68 -0.93 -5.02
C GLY A 223 27.02 -2.42 -5.03
N VAL A 224 26.23 -3.30 -4.41
CA VAL A 224 26.39 -4.75 -4.63
C VAL A 224 25.83 -5.02 -6.02
N ALA A 225 26.72 -5.13 -7.00
CA ALA A 225 26.36 -5.38 -8.39
C ALA A 225 25.36 -6.55 -8.47
N THR A 226 24.27 -6.38 -9.22
CA THR A 226 23.24 -7.42 -9.45
C THR A 226 23.85 -8.79 -9.78
N ALA A 227 24.97 -8.81 -10.51
CA ALA A 227 25.74 -10.01 -10.84
C ALA A 227 26.20 -10.83 -9.62
N ALA A 228 26.44 -10.18 -8.47
CA ALA A 228 26.83 -10.86 -7.23
C ALA A 228 25.66 -11.61 -6.58
N TYR A 229 24.41 -11.21 -6.84
CA TYR A 229 23.23 -11.91 -6.35
C TYR A 229 22.88 -13.11 -7.24
N GLU A 230 23.05 -13.01 -8.56
CA GLU A 230 22.75 -14.11 -9.49
C GLU A 230 23.40 -15.44 -9.05
N SER A 231 24.67 -15.39 -8.65
CA SER A 231 25.45 -16.55 -8.21
C SER A 231 25.26 -16.95 -6.74
N VAL A 232 24.29 -16.36 -6.00
CA VAL A 232 24.07 -16.68 -4.58
C VAL A 232 23.47 -18.06 -4.40
N LEU A 233 22.52 -18.42 -5.26
CA LEU A 233 21.89 -19.72 -5.21
C LEU A 233 22.48 -20.63 -6.30
N PRO A 234 22.73 -21.91 -6.01
CA PRO A 234 23.34 -22.85 -6.96
C PRO A 234 22.34 -23.28 -8.05
N ASP A 235 22.87 -23.78 -9.18
CA ASP A 235 22.06 -24.32 -10.28
C ASP A 235 21.16 -25.48 -9.87
N THR A 236 21.50 -26.19 -8.79
CA THR A 236 20.68 -27.25 -8.20
C THR A 236 20.52 -27.03 -6.71
N LEU A 237 19.27 -27.00 -6.22
CA LEU A 237 18.94 -26.72 -4.83
C LEU A 237 17.78 -27.61 -4.37
N ALA A 238 17.96 -28.40 -3.30
CA ALA A 238 16.99 -29.36 -2.80
C ALA A 238 16.36 -30.28 -3.86
N GLY A 239 17.15 -30.66 -4.89
CA GLY A 239 16.69 -31.48 -6.02
C GLY A 239 15.97 -30.72 -7.14
N PHE A 240 15.71 -29.42 -6.97
CA PHE A 240 15.23 -28.54 -8.04
C PHE A 240 16.39 -28.01 -8.88
N ARG A 241 16.14 -27.74 -10.16
CA ARG A 241 17.07 -27.11 -11.09
C ARG A 241 16.69 -25.65 -11.33
N LEU A 242 17.67 -24.76 -11.31
CA LEU A 242 17.51 -23.36 -11.65
C LEU A 242 17.17 -23.24 -13.13
N ALA A 243 16.02 -22.64 -13.42
CA ALA A 243 15.53 -22.36 -14.77
C ALA A 243 15.90 -20.94 -15.22
N SER A 244 15.76 -19.96 -14.32
CA SER A 244 16.05 -18.56 -14.63
C SER A 244 16.38 -17.74 -13.38
N PHE A 245 17.13 -16.64 -13.58
CA PHE A 245 17.34 -15.59 -12.60
C PHE A 245 16.85 -14.25 -13.17
N ARG A 246 16.19 -13.44 -12.35
CA ARG A 246 15.76 -12.09 -12.72
C ARG A 246 15.85 -11.15 -11.53
N HIS A 247 16.37 -9.94 -11.77
CA HIS A 247 16.29 -8.82 -10.82
C HIS A 247 15.22 -7.84 -11.30
N GLU A 248 14.26 -7.54 -10.42
CA GLU A 248 13.23 -6.53 -10.63
C GLU A 248 13.49 -5.32 -9.74
N ARG A 249 13.61 -4.14 -10.36
CA ARG A 249 13.69 -2.85 -9.66
C ARG A 249 12.33 -2.15 -9.80
N ARG A 250 11.58 -2.04 -8.70
CA ARG A 250 10.23 -1.47 -8.69
C ARG A 250 10.23 0.06 -8.86
N GLY A 251 11.37 0.73 -8.70
CA GLY A 251 11.52 2.18 -8.87
C GLY A 251 11.48 2.94 -7.54
N SER A 252 11.86 4.22 -7.56
CA SER A 252 12.04 5.04 -6.34
C SER A 252 10.75 5.36 -5.58
N ASN A 253 9.59 5.23 -6.24
CA ASN A 253 8.29 5.53 -5.64
C ASN A 253 7.81 4.43 -4.68
N TYR A 254 8.42 3.25 -4.73
CA TYR A 254 8.11 2.16 -3.82
C TYR A 254 8.89 2.39 -2.52
N LEU A 255 8.15 2.64 -1.44
CA LEU A 255 8.75 2.84 -0.11
C LEU A 255 9.40 1.56 0.42
N TRP A 256 9.00 0.39 -0.10
CA TRP A 256 9.43 -0.91 0.40
C TRP A 256 9.73 -1.88 -0.74
N ALA A 257 10.66 -2.81 -0.50
CA ALA A 257 11.09 -3.84 -1.44
C ALA A 257 11.32 -3.32 -2.87
N GLN A 258 12.09 -2.23 -2.97
CA GLN A 258 12.46 -1.61 -4.25
C GLN A 258 13.22 -2.57 -5.17
N ASN A 259 13.93 -3.53 -4.59
CA ASN A 259 14.64 -4.59 -5.29
C ASN A 259 14.01 -5.94 -4.93
N SER A 260 13.78 -6.74 -5.94
CA SER A 260 13.39 -8.13 -5.78
C SER A 260 14.25 -9.00 -6.69
N TYR A 261 14.97 -9.93 -6.09
CA TYR A 261 15.77 -10.92 -6.81
C TYR A 261 14.98 -12.21 -6.86
N HIS A 262 14.81 -12.77 -8.05
CA HIS A 262 14.00 -13.96 -8.29
C HIS A 262 14.86 -15.06 -8.90
N TRP A 263 14.77 -16.26 -8.33
CA TRP A 263 15.32 -17.49 -8.88
C TRP A 263 14.18 -18.45 -9.11
N GLU A 264 13.93 -18.82 -10.37
CA GLU A 264 12.91 -19.79 -10.74
C GLU A 264 13.54 -21.18 -10.72
N TYR A 265 13.05 -22.02 -9.82
CA TYR A 265 13.44 -23.41 -9.67
C TYR A 265 12.32 -24.33 -10.17
N SER A 266 12.70 -25.41 -10.84
CA SER A 266 11.75 -26.42 -11.30
C SER A 266 12.33 -27.82 -11.18
N ASP A 267 11.44 -28.78 -11.01
CA ASP A 267 11.72 -30.20 -11.24
C ASP A 267 10.71 -30.76 -12.24
N ASP A 268 10.68 -32.08 -12.41
CA ASP A 268 9.78 -32.76 -13.35
C ASP A 268 8.28 -32.49 -13.09
N THR A 269 7.92 -32.04 -11.89
CA THR A 269 6.53 -31.97 -11.40
C THR A 269 6.13 -30.63 -10.79
N LEU A 270 7.09 -29.87 -10.24
CA LEU A 270 6.86 -28.70 -9.42
C LEU A 270 7.69 -27.52 -9.92
N GLN A 271 7.15 -26.33 -9.73
CA GLN A 271 7.83 -25.07 -9.98
C GLN A 271 7.69 -24.16 -8.77
N ALA A 272 8.78 -23.50 -8.40
CA ALA A 272 8.84 -22.56 -7.31
C ALA A 272 9.72 -21.36 -7.67
N THR A 273 9.35 -20.19 -7.19
CA THR A 273 10.17 -18.98 -7.27
C THR A 273 10.72 -18.69 -5.89
N VAL A 274 12.04 -18.73 -5.73
CA VAL A 274 12.71 -18.16 -4.56
C VAL A 274 12.83 -16.66 -4.82
N SER A 275 12.50 -15.82 -3.83
CA SER A 275 12.82 -14.39 -3.92
C SER A 275 13.45 -13.83 -2.66
N LEU A 276 14.27 -12.79 -2.90
CA LEU A 276 14.87 -11.96 -1.88
C LEU A 276 14.39 -10.52 -2.11
N ASP A 277 13.47 -10.06 -1.26
CA ASP A 277 12.85 -8.74 -1.35
C ASP A 277 13.49 -7.77 -0.36
N SER A 278 13.99 -6.64 -0.86
CA SER A 278 14.68 -5.62 -0.04
C SER A 278 14.62 -4.21 -0.66
N PRO A 279 14.79 -3.14 0.12
CA PRO A 279 14.84 -3.10 1.58
C PRO A 279 13.44 -3.08 2.22
N TRP A 280 13.34 -3.64 3.43
CA TRP A 280 12.23 -3.43 4.35
C TRP A 280 12.70 -2.67 5.59
N ASP A 281 11.82 -1.85 6.16
CA ASP A 281 12.02 -1.15 7.45
C ASP A 281 11.56 -2.00 8.65
N THR A 282 10.67 -2.98 8.43
CA THR A 282 10.19 -3.93 9.44
C THR A 282 9.99 -5.32 8.85
N TRP A 283 9.70 -6.31 9.71
CA TRP A 283 9.15 -7.59 9.24
C TRP A 283 7.85 -7.34 8.46
N HIS A 284 7.65 -8.08 7.36
CA HIS A 284 6.55 -7.86 6.43
C HIS A 284 5.64 -9.09 6.34
N ASN A 285 4.35 -8.90 6.63
CA ASN A 285 3.37 -9.98 6.63
C ASN A 285 2.84 -10.26 5.21
N LEU A 286 3.41 -11.26 4.53
CA LEU A 286 3.00 -11.63 3.18
C LEU A 286 1.55 -12.10 3.07
N ASN A 287 0.92 -12.53 4.17
CA ASN A 287 -0.50 -12.90 4.18
C ASN A 287 -1.38 -11.75 3.65
N VAL A 288 -1.07 -10.51 4.04
CA VAL A 288 -1.81 -9.32 3.63
C VAL A 288 -1.68 -9.11 2.13
N CYS A 289 -0.46 -9.21 1.59
CA CYS A 289 -0.19 -8.99 0.17
C CYS A 289 -0.89 -10.03 -0.70
N TYR A 290 -0.75 -11.32 -0.38
CA TYR A 290 -1.38 -12.37 -1.17
C TYR A 290 -2.92 -12.33 -1.07
N SER A 291 -3.46 -12.03 0.12
CA SER A 291 -4.92 -11.84 0.29
C SER A 291 -5.45 -10.68 -0.56
N ASN A 292 -4.73 -9.54 -0.57
CA ASN A 292 -5.13 -8.35 -1.33
C ASN A 292 -5.15 -8.57 -2.84
N VAL A 293 -4.28 -9.44 -3.39
CA VAL A 293 -4.30 -9.78 -4.82
C VAL A 293 -5.27 -10.92 -5.16
N GLY A 294 -6.06 -11.37 -4.19
CA GLY A 294 -7.20 -12.28 -4.39
C GLY A 294 -6.95 -13.74 -4.08
N TRP A 295 -5.87 -14.08 -3.36
CA TRP A 295 -5.72 -15.41 -2.78
C TRP A 295 -6.57 -15.55 -1.52
N LYS A 296 -7.15 -16.73 -1.30
CA LYS A 296 -7.61 -17.13 0.02
C LYS A 296 -6.45 -17.83 0.70
N THR A 297 -6.05 -17.34 1.87
CA THR A 297 -4.83 -17.77 2.55
C THR A 297 -5.15 -18.42 3.90
N GLU A 298 -4.37 -19.43 4.26
CA GLU A 298 -4.38 -20.12 5.55
C GLU A 298 -2.99 -19.98 6.17
N PRO A 299 -2.73 -18.86 6.89
CA PRO A 299 -1.41 -18.57 7.43
C PRO A 299 -1.10 -19.37 8.69
N THR A 300 0.13 -19.88 8.78
CA THR A 300 0.74 -20.43 9.99
C THR A 300 2.02 -19.65 10.29
N PHE A 301 1.98 -18.81 11.33
CA PHE A 301 3.08 -17.93 11.72
C PHE A 301 3.95 -18.56 12.82
N GLY A 302 5.20 -18.13 12.91
CA GLY A 302 6.08 -18.41 14.04
C GLY A 302 6.51 -19.87 14.16
N ILE A 303 6.57 -20.60 13.05
CA ILE A 303 7.04 -21.98 13.04
C ILE A 303 8.53 -21.95 13.37
N VAL A 304 8.90 -22.46 14.55
CA VAL A 304 10.29 -22.55 14.96
C VAL A 304 10.90 -23.76 14.25
N SER A 305 11.84 -23.51 13.35
CA SER A 305 12.61 -24.58 12.75
C SER A 305 13.61 -25.11 13.79
N GLU A 306 13.28 -26.25 14.41
CA GLU A 306 14.26 -27.05 15.14
C GLU A 306 15.09 -27.85 14.13
N ILE A 307 15.98 -27.17 13.40
CA ILE A 307 17.01 -27.86 12.63
C ILE A 307 18.02 -28.40 13.65
N ASN A 308 17.65 -29.49 14.34
CA ASN A 308 18.46 -30.06 15.41
C ASN A 308 19.73 -30.73 14.88
N SER A 309 19.79 -31.06 13.59
CA SER A 309 21.05 -31.20 12.87
C SER A 309 20.77 -31.44 11.39
N VAL A 310 21.50 -30.75 10.50
CA VAL A 310 21.83 -31.31 9.18
C VAL A 310 23.09 -32.16 9.35
N ALA A 311 23.12 -33.03 10.37
CA ALA A 311 24.30 -33.85 10.67
C ALA A 311 24.59 -34.87 9.58
N ASP A 312 23.63 -35.14 8.69
CA ASP A 312 23.77 -36.16 7.64
C ASP A 312 24.24 -35.61 6.29
N ILE A 313 24.42 -34.29 6.10
CA ILE A 313 24.69 -33.73 4.75
C ILE A 313 26.00 -32.94 4.64
N HIS A 314 26.51 -32.25 5.67
CA HIS A 314 27.85 -31.62 5.60
C HIS A 314 28.51 -31.42 6.99
N PRO A 315 29.82 -31.70 7.12
CA PRO A 315 30.55 -31.65 8.40
C PRO A 315 30.96 -30.25 8.88
N ASP A 316 30.57 -29.16 8.20
CA ASP A 316 30.89 -27.79 8.64
C ASP A 316 29.67 -27.15 9.35
N PRO A 317 29.65 -27.08 10.69
CA PRO A 317 28.49 -26.64 11.44
C PRO A 317 28.46 -25.11 11.55
N VAL A 318 28.15 -24.42 10.46
CA VAL A 318 27.58 -23.08 10.62
C VAL A 318 26.18 -23.29 11.19
N SER A 319 26.06 -23.21 12.52
CA SER A 319 24.75 -23.25 13.15
C SER A 319 23.90 -22.11 12.57
N LEU A 320 22.84 -22.46 11.85
CA LEU A 320 21.91 -21.48 11.27
C LEU A 320 21.15 -20.69 12.35
N GLY A 321 21.36 -21.04 13.61
CA GLY A 321 20.56 -20.57 14.74
C GLY A 321 19.13 -21.11 14.64
N ARG A 322 18.42 -21.12 15.78
CA ARG A 322 16.97 -21.25 15.73
C ARG A 322 16.39 -20.02 15.06
N PHE A 323 15.60 -20.19 14.01
CA PHE A 323 14.83 -19.10 13.42
C PHE A 323 13.37 -19.52 13.24
N SER A 324 12.49 -18.52 13.29
CA SER A 324 11.08 -18.67 12.96
C SER A 324 10.84 -18.38 11.48
N HIS A 325 9.97 -19.15 10.86
CA HIS A 325 9.42 -18.84 9.55
C HIS A 325 7.90 -18.96 9.55
N SER A 326 7.30 -18.41 8.51
CA SER A 326 5.86 -18.41 8.29
C SER A 326 5.53 -19.18 7.02
N GLU A 327 4.39 -19.87 7.04
CA GLU A 327 3.85 -20.64 5.92
C GLU A 327 2.46 -20.13 5.57
N LEU A 328 2.17 -19.91 4.28
CA LEU A 328 0.85 -19.57 3.78
C LEU A 328 0.42 -20.65 2.79
N LEU A 329 -0.62 -21.40 3.12
CA LEU A 329 -1.31 -22.20 2.10
C LEU A 329 -2.35 -21.32 1.44
N MET A 330 -2.42 -21.37 0.12
CA MET A 330 -3.20 -20.43 -0.65
C MET A 330 -4.00 -21.12 -1.73
N HIS A 331 -5.20 -20.63 -2.00
CA HIS A 331 -5.99 -21.10 -3.12
C HIS A 331 -6.76 -19.96 -3.81
N ARG A 332 -6.88 -20.06 -5.13
CA ARG A 332 -7.64 -19.15 -5.99
C ARG A 332 -8.12 -19.98 -7.18
N ARG A 333 -9.37 -19.82 -7.65
CA ARG A 333 -10.01 -20.62 -8.74
C ARG A 333 -9.05 -21.51 -9.56
N LEU A 334 -9.10 -22.82 -9.34
CA LEU A 334 -8.31 -23.85 -10.04
C LEU A 334 -6.78 -23.73 -9.89
N GLN A 335 -6.31 -22.93 -8.93
CA GLN A 335 -4.92 -22.70 -8.60
C GLN A 335 -4.73 -22.85 -7.09
N TRP A 336 -3.66 -23.54 -6.73
CA TRP A 336 -3.19 -23.71 -5.37
C TRP A 336 -1.78 -23.16 -5.30
N GLY A 337 -1.40 -22.67 -4.13
CA GLY A 337 -0.07 -22.16 -3.90
C GLY A 337 0.36 -22.35 -2.45
N ALA A 338 1.66 -22.26 -2.25
CA ALA A 338 2.27 -22.22 -0.93
C ALA A 338 3.31 -21.11 -0.92
N VAL A 339 3.39 -20.38 0.19
CA VAL A 339 4.45 -19.40 0.44
C VAL A 339 5.16 -19.76 1.74
N PHE A 340 6.47 -19.84 1.70
CA PHE A 340 7.32 -20.01 2.88
C PHE A 340 8.18 -18.77 2.98
N PHE A 341 8.22 -18.10 4.12
CA PHE A 341 9.00 -16.86 4.23
C PHE A 341 9.57 -16.61 5.62
N SER A 342 10.70 -15.90 5.63
CA SER A 342 11.34 -15.38 6.85
C SER A 342 12.06 -14.07 6.53
N ALA A 343 12.42 -13.33 7.55
CA ALA A 343 13.19 -12.10 7.40
C ALA A 343 14.60 -12.25 7.98
N ILE A 344 15.56 -11.59 7.35
CA ILE A 344 16.94 -11.49 7.80
C ILE A 344 17.39 -10.03 7.79
N ASP A 345 18.35 -9.68 8.66
CA ASP A 345 18.99 -8.37 8.63
C ASP A 345 20.13 -8.33 7.58
N SER A 346 20.77 -7.17 7.46
CA SER A 346 21.92 -6.93 6.58
C SER A 346 23.09 -7.90 6.82
N HIS A 347 23.19 -8.50 8.01
CA HIS A 347 24.22 -9.46 8.42
C HIS A 347 23.77 -10.93 8.30
N GLY A 348 22.55 -11.17 7.83
CA GLY A 348 21.97 -12.52 7.73
C GLY A 348 21.46 -13.08 9.07
N ASN A 349 21.32 -12.28 10.12
CA ASN A 349 20.69 -12.73 11.36
C ASN A 349 19.18 -12.79 11.19
N PRO A 350 18.49 -13.76 11.82
CA PRO A 350 17.05 -13.84 11.75
C PRO A 350 16.39 -12.63 12.41
N VAL A 351 15.41 -12.05 11.72
CA VAL A 351 14.54 -11.00 12.27
C VAL A 351 13.26 -11.68 12.76
N ALA A 352 12.98 -11.54 14.04
CA ALA A 352 11.81 -12.16 14.66
C ALA A 352 10.52 -11.62 14.04
N GLU A 353 9.57 -12.51 13.82
CA GLU A 353 8.23 -12.14 13.40
C GLU A 353 7.61 -11.22 14.45
N THR A 354 7.15 -10.05 14.02
CA THR A 354 6.37 -9.21 14.90
C THR A 354 5.05 -9.92 15.17
N LYS A 355 4.79 -10.25 16.43
CA LYS A 355 3.48 -10.70 16.94
C LYS A 355 2.44 -9.57 16.83
N THR A 356 2.28 -8.97 15.67
CA THR A 356 1.21 -8.01 15.45
C THR A 356 -0.05 -8.84 15.25
N SER A 357 -0.94 -8.73 16.24
CA SER A 357 -2.37 -9.02 16.12
C SER A 357 -2.84 -8.61 14.72
N ASP A 358 -3.52 -9.53 14.02
CA ASP A 358 -4.12 -9.36 12.70
C ASP A 358 -4.18 -7.88 12.26
N PRO A 359 -3.37 -7.45 11.26
CA PRO A 359 -3.24 -6.05 10.91
C PRO A 359 -4.57 -5.38 10.51
N TRP A 360 -5.59 -6.18 10.19
CA TRP A 360 -6.94 -5.73 9.87
C TRP A 360 -7.90 -5.72 11.06
N SER A 361 -7.49 -6.24 12.21
CA SER A 361 -8.22 -6.01 13.45
C SER A 361 -8.23 -4.51 13.77
N PHE A 362 -9.35 -3.99 14.28
CA PHE A 362 -9.44 -2.60 14.72
C PHE A 362 -8.33 -2.23 15.73
N GLN A 363 -7.92 -3.20 16.55
CA GLN A 363 -6.80 -3.07 17.47
C GLN A 363 -5.45 -2.97 16.75
N GLY A 364 -5.19 -3.78 15.71
CA GLY A 364 -3.98 -3.70 14.90
C GLY A 364 -3.86 -2.38 14.14
N MET A 365 -4.93 -1.93 13.48
CA MET A 365 -4.96 -0.64 12.78
C MET A 365 -4.76 0.54 13.73
N SER A 366 -5.44 0.56 14.89
CA SER A 366 -5.28 1.64 15.87
C SER A 366 -3.89 1.64 16.49
N MET A 367 -3.35 0.48 16.89
CA MET A 367 -1.98 0.34 17.40
C MET A 367 -0.96 0.85 16.37
N MET A 368 -1.13 0.54 15.08
CA MET A 368 -0.24 1.00 14.01
C MET A 368 -0.34 2.51 13.77
N LEU A 369 -1.54 3.09 13.89
CA LEU A 369 -1.75 4.53 13.77
C LEU A 369 -1.14 5.28 14.96
N PHE A 370 -1.39 4.79 16.18
CA PHE A 370 -0.83 5.36 17.41
C PHE A 370 0.69 5.17 17.48
N SER A 371 1.22 4.00 17.14
CA SER A 371 2.68 3.77 17.12
C SER A 371 3.37 4.74 16.19
N ARG A 372 2.87 4.90 14.95
CA ARG A 372 3.40 5.86 13.99
C ARG A 372 3.29 7.31 14.44
N LEU A 373 2.21 7.67 15.15
CA LEU A 373 2.04 8.99 15.75
C LEU A 373 3.09 9.23 16.84
N PHE A 374 3.23 8.30 17.79
CA PHE A 374 4.17 8.40 18.89
C PHE A 374 5.63 8.38 18.42
N ASP A 375 5.95 7.57 17.42
CA ASP A 375 7.28 7.53 16.79
C ASP A 375 7.59 8.84 16.06
N GLY A 376 6.61 9.41 15.35
CA GLY A 376 6.74 10.70 14.67
C GLY A 376 6.87 11.89 15.62
N LEU A 377 6.35 11.77 16.84
CA LEU A 377 6.48 12.75 17.92
C LEU A 377 7.76 12.54 18.76
N GLY A 378 8.50 11.45 18.54
CA GLY A 378 9.69 11.11 19.33
C GLY A 378 9.38 10.79 20.80
N LEU A 379 8.13 10.45 21.12
CA LEU A 379 7.67 10.19 22.50
C LEU A 379 7.88 8.74 22.95
N ARG A 380 8.20 7.86 22.01
CA ARG A 380 8.41 6.45 22.30
C ARG A 380 9.90 6.15 22.32
N ASP A 381 10.39 5.64 23.45
CA ASP A 381 11.73 5.08 23.54
C ASP A 381 11.85 3.92 22.53
N ARG A 382 12.75 4.10 21.56
CA ARG A 382 12.99 3.14 20.46
C ARG A 382 13.52 1.79 20.93
N HIS A 383 13.74 1.60 22.23
CA HIS A 383 14.26 0.36 22.82
C HIS A 383 13.32 -0.85 22.67
N LEU A 384 12.03 -0.66 22.34
CA LEU A 384 11.04 -1.75 22.35
C LEU A 384 10.90 -2.54 21.03
N HIS A 385 11.54 -2.14 19.94
CA HIS A 385 11.61 -2.95 18.73
C HIS A 385 13.08 -3.11 18.36
N SER A 386 13.57 -4.35 18.44
CA SER A 386 14.96 -4.80 18.36
C SER A 386 15.65 -4.59 17.00
N ILE A 387 15.24 -3.59 16.23
CA ILE A 387 15.82 -3.22 14.94
C ILE A 387 16.60 -1.93 15.17
N THR A 388 17.86 -2.07 15.61
CA THR A 388 18.79 -0.95 15.60
C THR A 388 19.03 -0.52 14.15
N PRO A 389 19.34 0.76 13.87
CA PRO A 389 19.68 1.21 12.51
C PRO A 389 20.76 0.37 11.82
N GLU A 390 21.64 -0.26 12.59
CA GLU A 390 22.68 -1.19 12.15
C GLU A 390 22.11 -2.48 11.52
N ARG A 391 20.91 -2.92 11.93
CA ARG A 391 20.23 -4.11 11.40
C ARG A 391 19.41 -3.84 10.15
N LEU A 392 19.34 -2.59 9.69
CA LEU A 392 18.67 -2.24 8.45
C LEU A 392 19.66 -2.28 7.27
N PRO A 393 19.17 -2.62 6.06
CA PRO A 393 17.79 -2.98 5.75
C PRO A 393 17.45 -4.42 6.13
N ILE A 394 16.16 -4.65 6.41
CA ILE A 394 15.62 -6.01 6.52
C ILE A 394 15.37 -6.53 5.11
N GLU A 395 15.64 -7.81 4.90
CA GLU A 395 15.38 -8.53 3.65
C GLU A 395 14.45 -9.70 3.93
N THR A 396 13.46 -9.90 3.07
CA THR A 396 12.56 -11.04 3.16
C THR A 396 13.00 -12.11 2.18
N VAL A 397 13.32 -13.28 2.69
CA VAL A 397 13.54 -14.49 1.91
C VAL A 397 12.20 -15.20 1.83
N GLN A 398 11.69 -15.44 0.62
CA GLN A 398 10.47 -16.22 0.43
C GLN A 398 10.62 -17.25 -0.68
N ILE A 399 9.79 -18.28 -0.62
CA ILE A 399 9.49 -19.17 -1.74
C ILE A 399 8.01 -19.05 -2.05
N PHE A 400 7.67 -18.85 -3.32
CA PHE A 400 6.32 -18.95 -3.85
C PHE A 400 6.22 -20.14 -4.79
N ALA A 401 5.38 -21.10 -4.45
CA ALA A 401 5.06 -22.24 -5.29
C ALA A 401 3.62 -22.13 -5.81
N LYS A 402 3.40 -22.49 -7.08
CA LYS A 402 2.08 -22.47 -7.72
C LYS A 402 1.80 -23.81 -8.40
N SER A 403 0.57 -24.29 -8.28
CA SER A 403 0.12 -25.55 -8.87
C SER A 403 -1.32 -25.44 -9.38
N ASN A 404 -1.63 -26.21 -10.43
CA ASN A 404 -3.00 -26.39 -10.94
C ASN A 404 -3.72 -27.58 -10.27
N ARG A 405 -3.12 -28.17 -9.24
CA ARG A 405 -3.73 -29.19 -8.37
C ARG A 405 -3.48 -28.82 -6.91
N PRO A 406 -4.29 -29.33 -5.96
CA PRO A 406 -3.97 -29.24 -4.55
C PRO A 406 -2.54 -29.74 -4.28
N LEU A 407 -1.79 -28.99 -3.45
CA LEU A 407 -0.46 -29.36 -3.02
C LEU A 407 -0.56 -30.49 -1.99
N SER A 408 0.13 -31.59 -2.24
CA SER A 408 0.21 -32.73 -1.32
C SER A 408 1.15 -32.40 -0.15
N ASP A 409 1.13 -33.23 0.89
CA ASP A 409 2.05 -33.10 2.03
C ASP A 409 3.52 -33.24 1.60
N ASP A 410 3.77 -34.13 0.63
CA ASP A 410 5.10 -34.31 0.03
C ASP A 410 5.54 -33.08 -0.75
N ASP A 411 4.66 -32.47 -1.56
CA ASP A 411 4.97 -31.22 -2.27
C ASP A 411 5.36 -30.12 -1.26
N ARG A 412 4.60 -30.01 -0.17
CA ARG A 412 4.84 -29.02 0.90
C ARG A 412 6.20 -29.25 1.58
N GLU A 413 6.55 -30.49 1.87
CA GLU A 413 7.85 -30.82 2.46
C GLU A 413 9.02 -30.58 1.49
N ARG A 414 8.84 -30.84 0.20
CA ARG A 414 9.83 -30.50 -0.84
C ARG A 414 10.06 -28.99 -0.92
N PHE A 415 9.00 -28.18 -0.92
CA PHE A 415 9.14 -26.72 -0.90
C PHE A 415 9.74 -26.20 0.41
N ARG A 416 9.41 -26.82 1.55
CA ARG A 416 10.01 -26.49 2.85
C ARG A 416 11.52 -26.74 2.85
N ARG A 417 11.97 -27.89 2.32
CA ARG A 417 13.40 -28.17 2.12
C ARG A 417 14.07 -27.15 1.20
N LEU A 418 13.45 -26.84 0.05
CA LEU A 418 13.95 -25.81 -0.86
C LEU A 418 14.10 -24.45 -0.16
N PHE A 419 13.12 -24.06 0.67
CA PHE A 419 13.15 -22.80 1.42
C PHE A 419 14.30 -22.76 2.42
N PHE A 420 14.50 -23.83 3.19
CA PHE A 420 15.59 -23.88 4.16
C PHE A 420 16.97 -23.88 3.52
N GLU A 421 17.15 -24.59 2.41
CA GLU A 421 18.41 -24.56 1.67
C GLU A 421 18.66 -23.19 1.03
N ALA A 422 17.67 -22.60 0.36
CA ALA A 422 17.79 -21.26 -0.22
C ALA A 422 18.17 -20.22 0.84
N ARG A 423 17.48 -20.24 1.97
CA ARG A 423 17.76 -19.34 3.08
C ARG A 423 19.18 -19.55 3.63
N ARG A 424 19.61 -20.81 3.78
CA ARG A 424 20.97 -21.14 4.24
C ARG A 424 22.02 -20.54 3.32
N GLU A 425 21.89 -20.73 2.00
CA GLU A 425 22.85 -20.20 1.03
C GLU A 425 22.90 -18.66 1.06
N ILE A 426 21.74 -18.00 1.12
CA ILE A 426 21.65 -16.53 1.22
C ILE A 426 22.32 -16.02 2.51
N VAL A 427 22.06 -16.65 3.65
CA VAL A 427 22.64 -16.27 4.95
C VAL A 427 24.15 -16.49 4.95
N ASN A 428 24.61 -17.63 4.43
CA ASN A 428 26.04 -17.94 4.33
C ASN A 428 26.78 -16.93 3.44
N TRP A 429 26.20 -16.59 2.29
CA TRP A 429 26.75 -15.57 1.40
C TRP A 429 26.86 -14.21 2.08
N LYS A 430 25.84 -13.77 2.82
CA LYS A 430 25.88 -12.50 3.56
C LYS A 430 26.96 -12.48 4.64
N ARG A 431 27.04 -13.56 5.44
CA ARG A 431 28.05 -13.69 6.49
C ARG A 431 29.47 -13.72 5.91
N GLY A 432 29.67 -14.48 4.82
CA GLY A 432 30.95 -14.55 4.11
C GLY A 432 31.41 -13.21 3.54
N ASN A 433 30.50 -12.45 2.92
CA ASN A 433 30.82 -11.12 2.40
C ASN A 433 31.10 -10.10 3.51
N THR A 434 30.41 -10.21 4.64
CA THR A 434 30.69 -9.35 5.82
C THR A 434 32.11 -9.55 6.33
N LEU A 435 32.59 -10.81 6.37
CA LEU A 435 33.96 -11.13 6.77
C LEU A 435 35.01 -10.61 5.78
N ARG A 436 34.75 -10.68 4.47
CA ARG A 436 35.68 -10.14 3.45
C ARG A 436 35.77 -8.62 3.53
N LEU A 437 34.65 -7.93 3.75
CA LEU A 437 34.62 -6.46 3.87
C LEU A 437 35.33 -5.98 5.13
N SER A 438 35.18 -6.66 6.26
CA SER A 438 35.91 -6.29 7.49
C SER A 438 37.42 -6.48 7.36
N GLN A 439 37.87 -7.51 6.64
CA GLN A 439 39.29 -7.72 6.33
C GLN A 439 39.88 -6.60 5.46
N LEU A 440 39.14 -6.12 4.45
CA LEU A 440 39.61 -5.05 3.56
C LEU A 440 39.74 -3.70 4.29
N VAL A 441 38.83 -3.37 5.21
CA VAL A 441 38.86 -2.11 5.97
C VAL A 441 40.05 -2.05 6.93
N HIS A 442 40.49 -3.18 7.47
CA HIS A 442 41.64 -3.25 8.39
C HIS A 442 43.00 -3.13 7.70
N VAL A 443 43.09 -3.31 6.37
CA VAL A 443 44.34 -3.18 5.61
C VAL A 443 44.56 -1.74 5.11
N SER A 444 43.52 -0.89 5.13
CA SER A 444 43.55 0.48 4.62
C SER A 444 43.73 1.57 5.68
N ASN A 445 43.87 1.21 6.96
CA ASN A 445 44.21 2.11 8.08
C ASN A 445 45.55 1.69 8.67
#